data_AF-A0A349HW61-F1
#
_entry.id   AF-A0A349HW61-F1
#
_cell.length_a   1.000
_cell.length_b   1.000
_cell.length_c   1.000
_cell.angle_alpha   90.00
_cell.angle_beta   90.00
_cell.angle_gamma   90.00
#
_symmetry.space_group_name_H-M   'P 1'
#
loop_
_entity.id
_entity.type
_entity.pdbx_description
1 polymer ?
#
loop_
_entity_poly.entity_id
_entity_poly.type
_entity_poly.pdbx_seq_one_letter_code
_entity_poly.pdbx_strand_id
1 'polypeptide(L)'
;MQTLARFIQNKRNELGLTQKGLAIAANIPLEDVEEVEAGKELFLPVTVRQALAKVLKCEPSEIKKLEKDIASDIVSPEIIESLKQLILNGAGGLKCPRCGAPLDTRIARMYDLEDNLVLHPKAHCTKCPFQIHS
;
A
#
# COMPACT_ATOMS: atom_id res chain seq x y z
N MET A 1 0.35 7.61 -23.19
CA MET A 1 0.15 6.88 -21.92
C MET A 1 -0.66 7.77 -20.99
N GLN A 2 -1.79 7.31 -20.48
CA GLN A 2 -2.61 8.07 -19.53
C GLN A 2 -2.24 7.63 -18.10
N THR A 3 -1.85 8.57 -17.24
CA THR A 3 -1.59 8.30 -15.82
C THR A 3 -2.87 8.46 -15.01
N LEU A 4 -2.94 7.85 -13.83
CA LEU A 4 -4.05 8.03 -12.86
C LEU A 4 -4.41 9.50 -12.65
N ALA A 5 -3.39 10.33 -12.39
CA ALA A 5 -3.53 11.78 -12.23
C ALA A 5 -4.22 12.44 -13.44
N ARG A 6 -3.76 12.13 -14.66
CA ARG A 6 -4.32 12.68 -15.89
C ARG A 6 -5.75 12.20 -16.15
N PHE A 7 -6.05 10.96 -15.79
CA PHE A 7 -7.39 10.40 -15.92
C PHE A 7 -8.39 11.11 -15.01
N ILE A 8 -8.03 11.31 -13.73
CA ILE A 8 -8.88 11.99 -12.76
C ILE A 8 -9.06 13.47 -13.14
N GLN A 9 -7.98 14.16 -13.54
CA GLN A 9 -8.06 15.54 -14.03
C GLN A 9 -9.00 15.67 -15.23
N ASN A 10 -8.87 14.77 -16.22
CA ASN A 10 -9.73 14.79 -17.41
C ASN A 10 -11.19 14.59 -17.02
N LYS A 11 -11.50 13.56 -16.20
CA LYS A 11 -12.86 13.26 -15.77
C LYS A 11 -13.47 14.39 -14.93
N ARG A 12 -12.67 15.00 -14.06
CA ARG A 12 -13.06 16.16 -13.27
C ARG A 12 -13.39 17.36 -14.17
N ASN A 13 -12.55 17.63 -15.17
CA ASN A 13 -12.76 18.72 -16.13
C ASN A 13 -13.99 18.47 -17.02
N GLU A 14 -14.24 17.23 -17.45
CA GLU A 14 -15.46 16.84 -18.19
C GLU A 14 -16.74 17.12 -17.39
N LEU A 15 -16.67 16.99 -16.06
CA LEU A 15 -17.77 17.27 -15.15
C LEU A 15 -17.83 18.74 -14.70
N GLY A 16 -16.89 19.58 -15.12
CA GLY A 16 -16.82 20.99 -14.72
C GLY A 16 -16.54 21.21 -13.23
N LEU A 17 -15.95 20.22 -12.55
CA LEU A 17 -15.70 20.27 -11.11
C LEU A 17 -14.32 20.87 -10.82
N THR A 18 -14.22 21.61 -9.70
CA THR A 18 -12.93 22.00 -9.12
C THR A 18 -12.39 20.87 -8.24
N GLN A 19 -11.11 20.89 -7.88
CA GLN A 19 -10.53 19.92 -6.93
C GLN A 19 -11.30 19.90 -5.60
N LYS A 20 -11.66 21.08 -5.10
CA LYS A 20 -12.54 21.24 -3.93
C LYS A 20 -13.94 20.65 -4.15
N GLY A 21 -14.53 20.88 -5.31
CA GLY A 21 -15.84 20.32 -5.66
C GLY A 21 -15.80 18.79 -5.72
N LEU A 22 -14.73 18.21 -6.26
CA LEU A 22 -14.51 16.76 -6.29
C LEU A 22 -14.34 16.19 -4.89
N ALA A 23 -13.54 16.83 -4.04
CA ALA A 23 -13.29 16.42 -2.66
C ALA A 23 -14.60 16.38 -1.84
N ILE A 24 -15.41 17.45 -1.92
CA ILE A 24 -16.70 17.53 -1.24
C ILE A 24 -17.67 16.47 -1.77
N ALA A 25 -17.76 16.31 -3.10
CA ALA A 25 -18.66 15.34 -3.71
C ALA A 25 -18.28 13.89 -3.38
N ALA A 26 -16.98 13.60 -3.28
CA ALA A 26 -16.45 12.28 -2.95
C ALA A 26 -16.35 12.04 -1.44
N ASN A 27 -16.59 13.07 -0.61
CA ASN A 27 -16.43 13.01 0.84
C ASN A 27 -15.03 12.52 1.27
N ILE A 28 -14.00 13.08 0.63
CA ILE A 28 -12.58 12.85 0.91
C ILE A 28 -11.89 14.19 1.19
N PRO A 29 -10.79 14.21 1.95
CA PRO A 29 -10.04 15.45 2.17
C PRO A 29 -9.49 16.01 0.87
N LEU A 30 -9.38 17.34 0.80
CA LEU A 30 -8.87 18.04 -0.37
C LEU A 30 -7.43 17.61 -0.70
N GLU A 31 -6.62 17.40 0.34
CA GLU A 31 -5.23 16.96 0.23
C GLU A 31 -5.12 15.67 -0.60
N ASP A 32 -5.94 14.66 -0.32
CA ASP A 32 -5.96 13.41 -1.10
C ASP A 32 -6.18 13.68 -2.61
N VAL A 33 -7.12 14.57 -2.95
CA VAL A 33 -7.39 14.91 -4.36
C VAL A 33 -6.19 15.63 -5.00
N GLU A 34 -5.59 16.57 -4.28
CA GLU A 34 -4.42 17.32 -4.74
C GLU A 34 -3.21 16.40 -4.93
N GLU A 35 -2.96 15.48 -4.00
CA GLU A 35 -1.85 14.53 -4.07
C GLU A 35 -2.02 13.51 -5.20
N VAL A 36 -3.25 13.07 -5.45
CA VAL A 36 -3.59 12.19 -6.57
C VAL A 36 -3.43 12.91 -7.91
N GLU A 37 -3.94 14.14 -8.04
CA GLU A 37 -3.78 14.93 -9.27
C GLU A 37 -2.34 15.41 -9.49
N ALA A 38 -1.55 15.57 -8.43
CA ALA A 38 -0.11 15.85 -8.49
C ALA A 38 0.73 14.59 -8.80
N GLY A 39 0.13 13.39 -8.76
CA GLY A 39 0.81 12.13 -9.00
C GLY A 39 1.75 11.70 -7.87
N LYS A 40 1.58 12.26 -6.66
CA LYS A 40 2.27 11.81 -5.43
C LYS A 40 1.63 10.53 -4.92
N GLU A 41 0.30 10.49 -4.93
CA GLU A 41 -0.45 9.32 -4.52
C GLU A 41 -0.71 8.41 -5.73
N LEU A 42 0.03 7.31 -5.79
CA LEU A 42 0.01 6.37 -6.91
C LEU A 42 -0.96 5.19 -6.68
N PHE A 43 -1.45 5.06 -5.45
CA PHE A 43 -2.34 4.00 -5.02
C PHE A 43 -3.40 4.55 -4.07
N LEU A 44 -4.65 4.24 -4.37
CA LEU A 44 -5.81 4.72 -3.64
C LEU A 44 -6.36 3.62 -2.73
N PRO A 45 -6.70 3.94 -1.46
CA PRO A 45 -7.51 3.06 -0.63
C PRO A 45 -8.80 2.67 -1.35
N VAL A 46 -9.31 1.46 -1.09
CA VAL A 46 -10.53 0.95 -1.75
C VAL A 46 -11.72 1.89 -1.55
N THR A 47 -11.83 2.50 -0.37
CA THR A 47 -12.87 3.48 -0.03
C THR A 47 -12.75 4.75 -0.88
N VAL A 48 -11.56 5.31 -1.02
CA VAL A 48 -11.29 6.51 -1.83
C VAL A 48 -11.53 6.21 -3.32
N ARG A 49 -11.10 5.03 -3.80
CA ARG A 49 -11.36 4.58 -5.16
C ARG A 49 -12.86 4.49 -5.47
N GLN A 50 -13.64 3.89 -4.56
CA GLN A 50 -15.10 3.78 -4.72
C GLN A 50 -15.78 5.16 -4.69
N ALA A 51 -15.35 6.04 -3.79
CA ALA A 51 -15.87 7.39 -3.69
C ALA A 51 -15.60 8.23 -4.95
N LEU A 52 -14.35 8.23 -5.43
CA LEU A 52 -13.96 8.90 -6.67
C LEU A 52 -14.69 8.32 -7.88
N ALA A 53 -14.79 6.99 -7.99
CA ALA A 53 -15.50 6.32 -9.07
C ALA A 53 -16.97 6.76 -9.15
N LYS A 54 -17.65 6.84 -8.00
CA LYS A 54 -19.04 7.27 -7.91
C LYS A 54 -19.26 8.69 -8.42
N VAL A 55 -18.37 9.62 -8.08
CA VAL A 55 -18.48 11.03 -8.49
C VAL A 55 -18.05 11.23 -9.94
N LEU A 56 -16.96 10.58 -10.35
CA LEU A 56 -16.41 10.67 -11.70
C LEU A 56 -17.21 9.86 -12.74
N LYS A 57 -18.31 9.21 -12.31
CA LYS A 57 -19.17 8.35 -13.13
C LYS A 57 -18.38 7.29 -13.90
N CYS A 58 -17.37 6.72 -13.27
CA CYS A 58 -16.56 5.66 -13.84
C CYS A 58 -16.63 4.42 -12.95
N GLU A 59 -16.22 3.28 -13.51
CA GLU A 59 -16.08 2.07 -12.71
C GLU A 59 -14.81 2.13 -11.84
N PRO A 60 -14.85 1.65 -10.59
CA PRO A 60 -13.65 1.59 -9.75
C PRO A 60 -12.55 0.73 -10.38
N SER A 61 -12.91 -0.25 -11.22
CA SER A 61 -11.97 -1.07 -11.99
C SER A 61 -11.12 -0.25 -12.97
N GLU A 62 -11.65 0.83 -13.53
CA GLU A 62 -10.92 1.69 -14.46
C GLU A 62 -9.84 2.51 -13.74
N ILE A 63 -10.18 3.01 -12.54
CA ILE A 63 -9.20 3.66 -11.66
C ILE A 63 -8.11 2.65 -11.26
N LYS A 64 -8.51 1.41 -10.92
CA LYS A 64 -7.59 0.33 -10.54
C LYS A 64 -6.60 -0.05 -11.63
N LYS A 65 -7.00 -0.05 -12.91
CA LYS A 65 -6.10 -0.32 -14.04
C LYS A 65 -5.02 0.75 -14.22
N LEU A 66 -5.31 1.98 -13.78
CA LEU A 66 -4.43 3.14 -13.94
C LEU A 66 -3.56 3.41 -12.71
N GLU A 67 -3.94 2.86 -11.56
CA GLU A 67 -3.04 2.74 -10.41
C GLU A 67 -1.83 1.91 -10.83
N LYS A 68 -0.63 2.44 -10.56
CA LYS A 68 0.56 1.62 -10.66
C LYS A 68 0.48 0.62 -9.52
N ASP A 69 0.18 -0.63 -9.88
CA ASP A 69 0.03 -1.69 -8.90
C ASP A 69 1.26 -1.71 -8.00
N ILE A 70 1.06 -1.44 -6.70
CA ILE A 70 2.11 -1.66 -5.70
C ILE A 70 2.42 -3.18 -5.64
N ALA A 71 1.58 -4.04 -6.21
CA ALA A 71 1.86 -5.45 -6.43
C ALA A 71 2.61 -5.70 -7.75
N SER A 72 3.83 -5.16 -7.87
CA SER A 72 4.87 -5.93 -8.56
C SER A 72 6.31 -5.48 -8.26
N ASP A 73 6.59 -4.90 -7.10
CA ASP A 73 7.86 -5.28 -6.47
C ASP A 73 7.55 -6.47 -5.58
N ILE A 74 7.40 -7.61 -6.25
CA ILE A 74 7.50 -8.92 -5.65
C ILE A 74 8.82 -8.87 -4.88
N VAL A 75 8.75 -8.64 -3.58
CA VAL A 75 9.92 -8.81 -2.73
C VAL A 75 10.31 -10.26 -2.96
N SER A 76 11.42 -10.49 -3.66
CA SER A 76 11.83 -11.82 -4.06
C SER A 76 11.81 -12.72 -2.83
N PRO A 77 11.37 -13.99 -2.95
CA PRO A 77 11.34 -14.91 -1.82
C PRO A 77 12.70 -14.99 -1.11
N GLU A 78 13.79 -14.80 -1.86
CA GLU A 78 15.17 -14.68 -1.37
C GLU A 78 15.38 -13.52 -0.38
N ILE A 79 14.75 -12.37 -0.61
CA ILE A 79 14.82 -11.20 0.29
C ILE A 79 14.01 -11.49 1.56
N ILE A 80 12.87 -12.16 1.44
CA ILE A 80 12.05 -12.58 2.58
C ILE A 80 12.82 -13.59 3.44
N GLU A 81 13.50 -14.55 2.82
CA GLU A 81 14.29 -15.55 3.51
C GLU A 81 15.53 -14.94 4.19
N SER A 82 16.21 -14.02 3.51
CA SER A 82 17.29 -13.23 4.09
C SER A 82 16.82 -12.41 5.30
N LEU A 83 15.64 -11.77 5.21
CA LEU A 83 15.04 -11.05 6.33
C LEU A 83 14.69 -11.98 7.49
N LYS A 84 14.16 -13.18 7.22
CA LYS A 84 13.88 -14.20 8.25
C LYS A 84 15.16 -14.62 8.98
N GLN A 85 16.24 -14.88 8.26
CA GLN A 85 17.54 -15.21 8.85
C GLN A 85 18.11 -14.06 9.68
N LEU A 86 17.99 -12.81 9.20
CA LEU A 86 18.42 -11.63 9.96
C LEU A 86 17.62 -11.44 11.25
N ILE A 87 16.30 -11.69 11.23
CA ILE A 87 15.45 -11.65 12.42
C ILE A 87 15.83 -12.76 13.41
N LEU A 88 16.09 -13.99 12.93
CA LEU A 88 16.57 -15.11 13.74
C LEU A 88 17.94 -14.83 14.38
N ASN A 89 18.82 -14.13 13.66
CA ASN A 89 20.15 -13.72 14.13
C ASN A 89 20.11 -12.49 15.06
N GLY A 90 18.92 -11.93 15.36
CA GLY A 90 18.76 -10.80 16.27
C GLY A 90 19.14 -9.43 15.70
N ALA A 91 19.17 -9.30 14.36
CA ALA A 91 19.42 -8.01 13.72
C ALA A 91 18.24 -7.05 13.96
N GLY A 92 18.43 -6.08 14.84
CA GLY A 92 17.48 -5.00 15.08
C GLY A 92 17.57 -3.90 14.02
N GLY A 93 16.45 -3.22 13.75
CA GLY A 93 16.42 -2.05 12.86
C GLY A 93 16.31 -2.38 11.36
N LEU A 94 15.70 -3.51 11.01
CA LEU A 94 15.43 -3.85 9.60
C LEU A 94 14.49 -2.81 8.97
N LYS A 95 14.77 -2.46 7.71
CA LYS A 95 13.92 -1.55 6.93
C LYS A 95 12.97 -2.34 6.06
N CYS A 96 11.73 -1.89 5.99
CA CYS A 96 10.71 -2.53 5.16
C CYS A 96 11.16 -2.47 3.69
N PRO A 97 11.29 -3.61 3.00
CA PRO A 97 11.67 -3.63 1.58
C PRO A 97 10.62 -2.95 0.69
N ARG A 98 9.41 -2.73 1.21
CA ARG A 98 8.28 -2.14 0.48
C ARG A 98 8.16 -0.62 0.63
N CYS A 99 8.59 -0.04 1.75
CA CYS A 99 8.39 1.40 2.02
C CYS A 99 9.57 2.10 2.73
N GLY A 100 10.64 1.37 3.06
CA GLY A 100 11.82 1.91 3.76
C GLY A 100 11.60 2.27 5.23
N ALA A 101 10.38 2.15 5.75
CA ALA A 101 10.06 2.39 7.16
C ALA A 101 10.63 1.29 8.08
N PRO A 102 10.87 1.58 9.37
CA PRO A 102 11.36 0.56 10.30
C PRO A 102 10.35 -0.60 10.43
N LEU A 103 10.87 -1.83 10.36
CA LEU A 103 10.15 -3.06 10.69
C LEU A 103 10.20 -3.27 12.20
N ASP A 104 9.04 -3.57 12.77
CA ASP A 104 8.98 -4.13 14.12
C ASP A 104 9.13 -5.65 14.02
N THR A 105 10.19 -6.18 14.63
CA THR A 105 10.60 -7.59 14.51
C THR A 105 10.53 -8.27 15.87
N ARG A 106 9.85 -9.41 15.93
CA ARG A 106 9.72 -10.24 17.14
C ARG A 106 9.98 -11.70 16.82
N ILE A 107 10.60 -12.41 17.75
CA ILE A 107 10.80 -13.86 17.64
C ILE A 107 9.76 -14.54 18.54
N ALA A 108 8.78 -15.21 17.94
CA ALA A 108 7.83 -16.02 18.68
C ALA A 108 8.44 -17.40 18.96
N ARG A 109 8.40 -17.84 20.22
CA ARG A 109 8.86 -19.16 20.64
C ARG A 109 7.66 -20.08 20.71
N MET A 110 7.69 -21.18 19.97
CA MET A 110 6.65 -22.21 19.97
C MET A 110 7.31 -23.57 20.18
N TYR A 111 6.56 -24.52 20.73
CA TYR A 111 6.98 -25.91 20.85
C TYR A 111 6.23 -26.72 19.80
N ASP A 112 6.93 -27.59 19.08
CA ASP A 112 6.31 -28.53 18.18
C ASP A 112 5.71 -29.74 18.94
N LEU A 113 5.15 -30.70 18.20
CA LEU A 113 4.54 -31.91 18.77
C LEU A 113 5.57 -32.86 19.42
N GLU A 114 6.85 -32.65 19.17
CA GLU A 114 7.98 -33.44 19.68
C GLU A 114 8.72 -32.70 20.81
N ASP A 115 8.12 -31.62 21.34
CA ASP A 115 8.65 -30.75 22.40
C ASP A 115 9.92 -29.96 21.99
N ASN A 116 10.22 -29.85 20.70
CA ASN A 116 11.34 -29.03 20.24
C ASN A 116 10.95 -27.55 20.22
N LEU A 117 11.86 -26.70 20.72
CA LEU A 117 11.70 -25.25 20.67
C LEU A 117 11.93 -24.73 19.24
N VAL A 118 10.85 -24.30 18.58
CA VAL A 118 10.88 -23.69 17.24
C VAL A 118 10.73 -22.17 17.35
N LEU A 119 11.64 -21.44 16.70
CA LEU A 119 11.65 -19.97 16.66
C LEU A 119 10.95 -19.48 15.38
N HIS A 120 9.82 -18.79 15.52
CA HIS A 120 9.10 -18.17 14.40
C HIS A 120 9.42 -16.67 14.33
N PRO A 121 10.21 -16.20 13.34
CA PRO A 121 10.41 -14.78 13.11
C PRO A 121 9.12 -14.15 12.59
N LYS A 122 8.58 -13.16 13.31
CA LYS A 122 7.43 -12.36 12.89
C LYS A 122 7.87 -10.91 12.74
N ALA A 123 7.50 -10.29 11.64
CA ALA A 123 7.75 -8.86 11.46
C ALA A 123 6.55 -8.17 10.84
N HIS A 124 6.29 -6.94 11.26
CA HIS A 124 5.30 -6.09 10.62
C HIS A 124 5.88 -4.70 10.37
N CYS A 125 5.48 -4.08 9.27
CA CYS A 125 5.84 -2.70 9.00
C CYS A 125 4.90 -1.74 9.72
N THR A 126 5.44 -0.64 10.24
CA THR A 126 4.68 0.42 10.92
C THR A 126 3.87 1.29 9.97
N LYS A 127 4.21 1.34 8.66
CA LYS A 127 3.58 2.22 7.67
C LYS A 127 2.82 1.51 6.56
N CYS A 128 3.09 0.24 6.29
CA CYS A 128 2.48 -0.47 5.16
C CYS A 128 1.95 -1.85 5.59
N PRO A 129 1.05 -2.48 4.82
CA PRO A 129 0.48 -3.78 5.18
C PRO A 129 1.48 -4.95 4.99
N PHE A 130 2.78 -4.66 4.90
CA PHE A 130 3.81 -5.70 4.80
C PHE A 130 3.96 -6.40 6.14
N GLN A 131 3.74 -7.72 6.12
CA GLN A 131 3.87 -8.60 7.27
C GLN A 131 4.64 -9.85 6.85
N ILE A 132 5.65 -10.21 7.64
CA ILE A 132 6.35 -11.48 7.52
C ILE A 132 5.69 -12.44 8.48
N HIS A 133 4.99 -13.42 7.91
CA HIS A 133 4.54 -14.62 8.60
C HIS A 133 5.55 -15.73 8.32
N SER A 134 5.85 -16.53 9.33
CA SER A 134 6.76 -17.68 9.23
C SER A 134 6.03 -18.95 9.56
#